data_AF-A0A524G597-F1
#
_entry.id   AF-A0A524G597-F1
#
_cell.length_a   1.000
_cell.length_b   1.000
_cell.length_c   1.000
_cell.angle_alpha   90.00
_cell.angle_beta   90.00
_cell.angle_gamma   90.00
#
_symmetry.space_group_name_H-M   'P 1'
#
loop_
_entity.id
_entity.type
_entity.pdbx_description
1 polymer ?
#
loop_
_entity_poly.entity_id
_entity_poly.type
_entity_poly.pdbx_seq_one_letter_code
_entity_poly.pdbx_strand_id
1 'polypeptide(L)'
;MDYQKTNPTEFELYGWNEIRKAMEHVEKLRQNGVDARIEVIDTDCASCPAMTLCSFDELREFISIRFTHMLGRGVTTSISLDDFEQLISETTTRLFDESDRIVGKILI
;
A
#
# COMPACT_ATOMS: atom_id res chain seq x y z
N MET A 1 26.30 22.32 16.64
CA MET A 1 25.30 21.25 16.62
C MET A 1 24.96 20.99 15.19
N ASP A 2 24.98 19.71 14.85
CA ASP A 2 25.27 19.13 13.55
C ASP A 2 24.31 19.51 12.43
N TYR A 3 24.91 19.61 11.23
CA TYR A 3 24.24 19.62 9.96
C TYR A 3 23.28 18.42 9.90
N GLN A 4 21.97 18.68 9.91
CA GLN A 4 21.01 17.70 9.41
C GLN A 4 21.33 17.50 7.93
N LYS A 5 22.06 16.41 7.66
CA LYS A 5 22.15 15.79 6.34
C LYS A 5 20.72 15.49 5.90
N THR A 6 20.14 16.38 5.11
CA THR A 6 19.07 16.01 4.19
C THR A 6 19.66 14.99 3.23
N ASN A 7 19.41 13.71 3.51
CA ASN A 7 19.75 12.63 2.60
C ASN A 7 19.06 12.92 1.25
N PRO A 8 19.79 12.83 0.13
CA PRO A 8 19.27 13.23 -1.16
C PRO A 8 18.24 12.19 -1.64
N THR A 9 17.09 12.68 -2.09
CA THR A 9 16.02 11.96 -2.82
C THR A 9 15.16 10.96 -2.02
N GLU A 10 14.49 11.44 -0.98
CA GLU A 10 13.27 10.80 -0.50
C GLU A 10 12.11 11.22 -1.42
N PHE A 11 11.63 10.30 -2.26
CA PHE A 11 10.40 10.51 -3.05
C PHE A 11 9.24 9.87 -2.30
N GLU A 12 8.44 10.72 -1.65
CA GLU A 12 7.15 10.34 -1.09
C GLU A 12 6.17 10.10 -2.23
N LEU A 13 5.37 9.04 -2.09
CA LEU A 13 4.36 8.60 -3.04
C LEU A 13 3.01 8.63 -2.33
N TYR A 14 1.99 9.15 -2.99
CA TYR A 14 0.66 9.31 -2.44
C TYR A 14 -0.36 8.50 -3.24
N GLY A 15 -0.94 7.51 -2.58
CA GLY A 15 -1.97 6.65 -3.14
C GLY A 15 -1.48 5.61 -4.15
N TRP A 16 -2.44 4.78 -4.57
CA TRP A 16 -2.18 3.57 -5.35
C TRP A 16 -1.56 3.84 -6.71
N ASN A 17 -1.93 4.93 -7.38
CA ASN A 17 -1.45 5.20 -8.73
C ASN A 17 0.03 5.60 -8.73
N GLU A 18 0.48 6.36 -7.72
CA GLU A 18 1.89 6.72 -7.59
C GLU A 18 2.74 5.52 -7.19
N ILE A 19 2.25 4.69 -6.24
CA ILE A 19 2.90 3.44 -5.87
C ILE A 19 3.03 2.51 -7.08
N ARG A 20 1.97 2.33 -7.87
CA ARG A 20 1.98 1.50 -9.09
C ARG A 20 3.04 1.98 -10.09
N LYS A 21 3.11 3.29 -10.35
CA LYS A 21 4.12 3.88 -11.25
C LYS A 21 5.54 3.73 -10.69
N ALA A 22 5.70 3.92 -9.39
CA ALA A 22 7.00 3.75 -8.74
C ALA A 22 7.47 2.29 -8.77
N MET A 23 6.57 1.32 -8.66
CA MET A 23 6.89 -0.10 -8.80
C MET A 23 7.47 -0.42 -10.20
N GLU A 24 6.91 0.16 -11.28
CA GLU A 24 7.48 0.02 -12.63
C GLU A 24 8.91 0.59 -12.70
N HIS A 25 9.23 1.62 -11.92
CA HIS A 25 10.57 2.19 -11.84
C HIS A 25 11.52 1.31 -11.01
N VAL A 26 11.06 0.83 -9.85
CA VAL A 26 11.81 -0.09 -8.98
C VAL A 26 12.20 -1.36 -9.72
N GLU A 27 11.28 -1.98 -10.48
CA GLU A 27 11.60 -3.17 -11.26
C GLU A 27 12.70 -2.92 -12.29
N LYS A 28 12.66 -1.78 -12.98
CA LYS A 28 13.73 -1.38 -13.93
C LYS A 28 15.06 -1.18 -13.22
N LEU A 29 15.08 -0.54 -12.06
CA LEU A 29 16.29 -0.35 -11.26
C LEU A 29 16.87 -1.71 -10.81
N ARG A 30 16.02 -2.62 -10.33
CA ARG A 30 16.42 -3.97 -9.90
C ARG A 30 16.95 -4.82 -11.05
N GLN A 31 16.36 -4.72 -12.24
CA GLN A 31 16.89 -5.36 -13.46
C GLN A 31 18.29 -4.87 -13.83
N ASN A 32 18.64 -3.63 -13.46
CA ASN A 32 19.98 -3.05 -13.63
C ASN A 32 20.92 -3.34 -12.44
N GLY A 33 20.52 -4.18 -11.48
CA GLY A 33 21.32 -4.57 -10.33
C GLY A 33 21.30 -3.59 -9.15
N VAL A 34 20.38 -2.63 -9.13
CA VAL A 34 20.19 -1.68 -8.02
C VAL A 34 19.21 -2.26 -7.01
N ASP A 35 19.52 -2.25 -5.71
CA ASP A 35 18.61 -2.70 -4.65
C ASP A 35 17.52 -1.65 -4.33
N ALA A 36 16.67 -1.38 -5.31
CA ALA A 36 15.52 -0.50 -5.14
C ALA A 36 14.33 -1.25 -4.55
N ARG A 37 13.54 -0.56 -3.72
CA ARG A 37 12.32 -1.05 -3.08
C ARG A 37 11.38 0.10 -2.73
N ILE A 38 10.11 -0.19 -2.48
CA ILE A 38 9.13 0.78 -1.98
C ILE A 38 8.64 0.33 -0.61
N GLU A 39 8.80 1.18 0.40
CA GLU A 39 8.12 1.01 1.67
C GLU A 39 6.72 1.62 1.55
N VAL A 40 5.67 0.84 1.83
CA VAL A 40 4.27 1.28 1.81
C VAL A 40 3.70 1.23 3.22
N ILE A 41 2.97 2.28 3.60
CA ILE A 41 2.36 2.47 4.90
C ILE A 41 0.88 2.82 4.69
N ASP A 42 0.00 2.15 5.44
CA ASP A 42 -1.38 2.59 5.62
C ASP A 42 -1.44 3.47 6.89
N THR A 43 -1.62 4.78 6.70
CA THR A 43 -1.54 5.78 7.77
C THR A 43 -2.68 5.69 8.79
N ASP A 44 -3.80 5.03 8.45
CA ASP A 44 -4.97 4.90 9.31
C ASP A 44 -5.05 3.54 10.01
N CYS A 45 -4.21 2.59 9.58
CA CYS A 45 -4.06 1.31 10.24
C CYS A 45 -2.86 1.34 11.19
N ALA A 46 -3.07 1.84 12.42
CA ALA A 46 -2.03 1.88 13.46
C ALA A 46 -1.39 0.49 13.78
N SER A 47 -2.07 -0.60 13.42
CA SER A 47 -1.61 -1.98 13.57
C SER A 47 -1.03 -2.59 12.29
N CYS A 48 -1.06 -1.88 11.16
CA CYS A 48 -0.50 -2.38 9.90
C CYS A 48 0.98 -1.96 9.84
N PRO A 49 1.93 -2.90 9.91
CA PRO A 49 3.34 -2.56 9.76
C PRO A 49 3.60 -2.04 8.35
N ALA A 50 4.61 -1.16 8.23
CA ALA A 50 5.15 -0.78 6.93
C ALA A 50 5.57 -2.05 6.16
N MET A 51 5.18 -2.16 4.90
CA MET A 51 5.55 -3.28 4.05
C MET A 51 6.56 -2.82 3.00
N THR A 52 7.66 -3.54 2.87
CA THR A 52 8.65 -3.30 1.82
C THR A 52 8.31 -4.14 0.61
N LEU A 53 8.19 -3.48 -0.54
CA LEU A 53 7.83 -4.06 -1.83
C LEU A 53 9.01 -3.98 -2.79
N CYS A 54 9.34 -5.13 -3.37
CA CYS A 54 10.37 -5.33 -4.39
C CYS A 54 9.77 -5.74 -5.75
N SER A 55 8.49 -6.13 -5.78
CA SER A 55 7.78 -6.66 -6.95
C SER A 55 6.28 -6.33 -6.97
N PHE A 56 5.64 -6.41 -8.14
CA PHE A 56 4.18 -6.27 -8.25
C PHE A 56 3.39 -7.35 -7.50
N ASP A 57 3.96 -8.55 -7.33
CA ASP A 57 3.32 -9.62 -6.58
C ASP A 57 3.16 -9.25 -5.09
N GLU A 58 4.17 -8.62 -4.49
CA GLU A 58 4.08 -8.13 -3.11
C GLU A 58 3.09 -6.96 -2.98
N LEU A 59 2.99 -6.08 -4.00
CA LEU A 59 1.95 -5.05 -4.02
C LEU A 59 0.54 -5.66 -4.04
N ARG A 60 0.33 -6.73 -4.82
CA ARG A 60 -0.95 -7.46 -4.85
C ARG A 60 -1.25 -8.11 -3.50
N GLU A 61 -0.24 -8.69 -2.86
CA GLU A 61 -0.37 -9.29 -1.52
C GLU A 61 -0.75 -8.23 -0.48
N PHE A 62 -0.08 -7.08 -0.49
CA PHE A 62 -0.42 -5.95 0.39
C PHE A 62 -1.87 -5.50 0.24
N ILE A 63 -2.32 -5.28 -1.00
CA ILE A 63 -3.71 -4.89 -1.30
C ILE A 63 -4.69 -5.96 -0.80
N SER A 64 -4.37 -7.24 -0.99
CA SER A 64 -5.21 -8.35 -0.55
C SER A 64 -5.34 -8.40 0.98
N ILE A 65 -4.23 -8.25 1.70
CA ILE A 65 -4.23 -8.18 3.18
C ILE A 65 -5.07 -7.01 3.66
N ARG A 66 -4.88 -5.82 3.07
CA ARG A 66 -5.65 -4.62 3.40
C ARG A 66 -7.15 -4.85 3.17
N PHE A 67 -7.52 -5.39 2.02
CA PHE A 67 -8.91 -5.68 1.67
C PHE A 67 -9.54 -6.68 2.64
N THR A 68 -8.84 -7.78 2.97
CA THR A 68 -9.30 -8.76 3.97
C THR A 68 -9.48 -8.12 5.35
N HIS A 69 -8.58 -7.22 5.77
CA HIS A 69 -8.73 -6.49 7.03
C HIS A 69 -9.96 -5.57 7.02
N MET A 70 -10.22 -4.87 5.92
CA MET A 70 -11.42 -4.02 5.79
C MET A 70 -12.70 -4.85 5.83
N LEU A 71 -12.74 -5.98 5.10
CA LEU A 71 -13.86 -6.91 5.16
C LEU A 71 -14.06 -7.46 6.58
N GLY A 72 -12.99 -7.88 7.25
CA GLY A 72 -13.05 -8.40 8.61
C GLY A 72 -13.60 -7.41 9.64
N ARG A 73 -13.45 -6.10 9.41
CA ARG A 73 -14.10 -5.06 10.23
C ARG A 73 -15.60 -4.94 9.97
N GLY A 74 -16.07 -5.28 8.78
CA GLY A 74 -17.49 -5.18 8.39
C GLY A 74 -18.28 -6.48 8.57
N VAL A 75 -17.63 -7.64 8.58
CA VAL A 75 -18.29 -8.94 8.77
C VAL A 75 -18.63 -9.15 10.25
N THR A 76 -19.92 -9.28 10.56
CA THR A 76 -20.41 -9.77 11.85
C THR A 76 -20.55 -11.30 11.85
N THR A 77 -20.88 -11.92 12.98
CA THR A 77 -20.96 -13.40 13.11
C THR A 77 -21.94 -14.08 12.14
N SER A 78 -22.94 -13.36 11.63
CA SER A 78 -23.88 -13.85 10.61
C SER A 78 -24.33 -12.71 9.71
N ILE A 79 -24.06 -12.82 8.42
CA ILE A 79 -24.45 -11.86 7.39
C ILE A 79 -25.25 -12.59 6.31
N SER A 80 -26.27 -11.95 5.74
CA SER A 80 -26.99 -12.50 4.59
C SER A 80 -26.12 -12.42 3.32
N LEU A 81 -26.48 -13.16 2.26
CA LEU A 81 -25.72 -13.09 1.00
C LEU A 81 -25.79 -11.69 0.37
N ASP A 82 -26.97 -11.08 0.36
CA ASP A 82 -27.19 -9.74 -0.18
C ASP A 82 -26.37 -8.69 0.59
N ASP A 83 -26.38 -8.76 1.92
CA ASP A 83 -25.59 -7.86 2.78
C ASP A 83 -24.07 -8.09 2.58
N PHE A 84 -23.66 -9.33 2.29
CA PHE A 84 -22.26 -9.66 2.01
C PHE A 84 -21.79 -9.09 0.66
N GLU A 85 -22.61 -9.19 -0.38
CA GLU A 85 -22.31 -8.57 -1.68
C GLU A 85 -22.23 -7.04 -1.56
N GLN A 86 -23.15 -6.43 -0.81
CA GLN A 86 -23.11 -5.00 -0.50
C GLN A 86 -21.82 -4.64 0.25
N LEU A 87 -21.44 -5.42 1.28
CA LEU A 87 -20.22 -5.19 2.04
C LEU A 87 -18.97 -5.26 1.16
N ILE A 88 -18.88 -6.23 0.26
CA ILE A 88 -17.78 -6.34 -0.72
C ILE A 88 -17.71 -5.10 -1.60
N SER A 89 -18.85 -4.66 -2.13
CA SER A 89 -18.94 -3.48 -2.98
C SER A 89 -18.44 -2.23 -2.26
N GLU A 90 -18.98 -1.97 -1.06
CA GLU A 90 -18.57 -0.82 -0.24
C GLU A 90 -17.09 -0.89 0.15
N THR A 91 -16.59 -2.06 0.49
CA THR A 91 -15.18 -2.25 0.84
C THR A 91 -14.26 -2.00 -0.34
N THR A 92 -14.66 -2.43 -1.54
CA THR A 92 -13.93 -2.18 -2.78
C THR A 92 -13.90 -0.69 -3.09
N THR A 93 -15.02 0.01 -2.98
CA THR A 93 -15.08 1.48 -3.14
C THR A 93 -14.16 2.16 -2.15
N ARG A 94 -14.25 1.84 -0.85
CA ARG A 94 -13.37 2.42 0.19
C ARG A 94 -11.90 2.10 -0.05
N LEU A 95 -11.56 0.92 -0.58
CA LEU A 95 -10.18 0.53 -0.86
C LEU A 95 -9.50 1.51 -1.82
N PHE A 96 -10.23 1.99 -2.83
CA PHE A 96 -9.70 2.90 -3.84
C PHE A 96 -9.95 4.37 -3.54
N ASP A 97 -11.06 4.72 -2.88
CA ASP A 97 -11.38 6.10 -2.48
C ASP A 97 -10.48 6.59 -1.34
N GLU A 98 -10.09 5.72 -0.41
CA GLU A 98 -9.19 6.06 0.69
C GLU A 98 -7.70 5.99 0.29
N SER A 99 -7.40 6.17 -1.00
CA SER A 99 -6.03 6.08 -1.52
C SER A 99 -5.09 7.12 -0.90
N ASP A 100 -5.60 8.27 -0.48
CA ASP A 100 -4.81 9.32 0.21
C ASP A 100 -4.20 8.84 1.54
N ARG A 101 -4.72 7.75 2.12
CA ARG A 101 -4.18 7.15 3.35
C ARG A 101 -2.96 6.27 3.11
N ILE A 102 -2.68 5.94 1.85
CA ILE A 102 -1.58 5.07 1.48
C ILE A 102 -0.40 5.94 1.08
N VAL A 103 0.68 5.84 1.86
CA VAL A 103 1.91 6.58 1.62
C VAL A 103 3.01 5.58 1.27
N GLY A 104 3.77 5.88 0.22
CA GLY A 104 4.92 5.11 -0.20
C GLY A 104 6.22 5.91 -0.09
N LYS A 105 7.33 5.22 0.06
CA LYS A 105 8.68 5.79 0.00
C LYS A 105 9.59 4.89 -0.81
N ILE A 106 10.24 5.43 -1.84
CA ILE A 106 11.27 4.70 -2.58
C ILE A 106 12.55 4.66 -1.73
N LEU A 107 13.13 3.48 -1.59
CA LEU A 107 14.42 3.24 -0.94
C LEU A 107 15.37 2.64 -2.00
N ILE A 108 16.58 3.21 -2.13
CA ILE A 108 17.61 2.84 -3.12
C ILE A 108 18.96 2.76 -2.41
#